data_AF-A0A1I5GU44-F1
#
_entry.id   AF-A0A1I5GU44-F1
#
_cell.length_a   1.000
_cell.length_b   1.000
_cell.length_c   1.000
_cell.angle_alpha   90.00
_cell.angle_beta   90.00
_cell.angle_gamma   90.00
#
_symmetry.space_group_name_H-M   'P 1'
#
loop_
_entity.id
_entity.type
_entity.pdbx_description
1 polymer ?
#
loop_
_entity_poly.entity_id
_entity_poly.type
_entity_poly.pdbx_seq_one_letter_code
_entity_poly.pdbx_strand_id
1 'polypeptide(L)' 'MNEDTTILPFRQSETILDPLTELAREGARRMLAEALKAEADAFVASFAEEQLEDGRQRIVR' A
#
# COMPACT_ATOMS: atom_id res chain seq x y z
N MET A 1 27.70 20.79 39.77
CA MET A 1 28.46 20.12 38.72
C MET A 1 27.49 20.03 37.55
N ASN A 2 27.70 20.86 36.53
CA ASN A 2 26.72 21.09 35.47
C ASN A 2 26.89 20.02 34.41
N GLU A 3 25.84 19.27 34.11
CA GLU A 3 25.89 18.20 33.13
C GLU A 3 25.67 18.79 31.73
N ASP A 4 26.75 18.90 30.96
CA ASP A 4 26.72 19.33 29.56
C ASP A 4 26.06 18.23 28.70
N THR A 5 24.74 18.20 28.69
CA THR A 5 23.97 17.30 27.81
C THR A 5 24.05 17.82 26.38
N THR A 6 24.81 17.14 25.54
CA THR A 6 24.87 17.44 24.10
C THR A 6 23.57 16.99 23.44
N ILE A 7 22.67 17.95 23.17
CA ILE A 7 21.45 17.70 22.40
C ILE A 7 21.80 17.69 20.91
N LEU A 8 21.75 16.51 20.30
CA LEU A 8 21.84 16.37 18.85
C LEU A 8 20.43 16.53 18.25
N PRO A 9 20.23 17.45 17.29
CA PRO A 9 18.94 17.56 16.63
C PRO A 9 18.62 16.29 15.85
N PHE A 10 17.40 15.78 16.01
CA PHE A 10 16.89 14.70 15.16
C PHE A 10 16.82 15.20 13.71
N ARG A 11 17.48 14.49 12.78
CA ARG A 11 17.33 14.78 11.35
C ARG A 11 15.88 14.51 10.96
N GLN A 12 15.18 15.55 10.51
CA GLN A 12 13.80 15.41 10.05
C GLN A 12 13.79 14.68 8.71
N SER A 13 13.00 13.62 8.64
CA SER A 13 12.86 12.73 7.47
C SER A 13 12.33 13.45 6.23
N GLU A 14 11.68 14.59 6.40
CA GLU A 14 11.16 15.42 5.30
C GLU A 14 12.28 16.02 4.41
N THR A 15 13.55 16.00 4.88
CA THR A 15 14.71 16.50 4.11
C THR A 15 15.41 15.40 3.31
N ILE A 16 15.03 14.13 3.48
CA ILE A 16 15.70 13.02 2.79
C ILE A 16 15.10 12.85 1.40
N LEU A 17 15.52 13.70 0.46
CA LEU A 17 15.45 13.42 -0.98
C LEU A 17 16.55 12.39 -1.34
N ASP A 18 16.48 11.20 -0.74
CA ASP A 18 17.37 10.09 -1.09
C ASP A 18 16.74 9.27 -2.22
N PRO A 19 17.41 9.16 -3.39
CA PRO A 19 16.87 8.43 -4.54
C PRO A 19 16.49 6.96 -4.24
N LEU A 20 17.17 6.30 -3.31
CA LEU A 20 16.85 4.92 -2.93
C LEU A 20 15.56 4.85 -2.11
N THR A 21 15.34 5.81 -1.21
CA THR A 21 14.10 5.94 -0.44
C THR A 21 12.90 6.17 -1.36
N GLU A 22 13.03 7.04 -2.36
CA GLU A 22 11.97 7.28 -3.34
C GLU A 22 11.70 6.04 -4.21
N LEU A 23 12.77 5.37 -4.67
CA LEU A 23 12.64 4.11 -5.42
C LEU A 23 11.94 3.03 -4.59
N ALA A 24 12.27 2.90 -3.31
CA ALA A 24 11.63 1.94 -2.41
C ALA A 24 10.14 2.27 -2.20
N ARG A 25 9.80 3.55 -1.99
CA ARG A 25 8.41 4.00 -1.86
C ARG A 25 7.61 3.74 -3.12
N GLU A 26 8.20 3.98 -4.27
CA GLU A 26 7.56 3.72 -5.56
C GLU A 26 7.35 2.23 -5.80
N GLY A 27 8.36 1.40 -5.51
CA GLY A 27 8.22 -0.06 -5.54
C GLY A 27 7.10 -0.56 -4.62
N ALA A 28 7.06 -0.08 -3.37
CA ALA A 28 6.03 -0.41 -2.41
C ALA A 28 4.62 0.00 -2.90
N ARG A 29 4.48 1.20 -3.47
CA ARG A 29 3.20 1.66 -4.05
C ARG A 29 2.70 0.73 -5.15
N ARG A 30 3.58 0.29 -6.05
CA ARG A 30 3.21 -0.68 -7.11
C ARG A 30 2.82 -2.02 -6.52
N MET A 31 3.59 -2.55 -5.57
CA MET A 31 3.28 -3.81 -4.91
C MET A 31 1.92 -3.79 -4.21
N LEU A 32 1.61 -2.70 -3.51
CA LEU A 32 0.30 -2.51 -2.86
C LEU A 32 -0.83 -2.41 -3.89
N ALA A 33 -0.62 -1.70 -5.00
CA ALA A 33 -1.62 -1.61 -6.06
C ALA A 33 -1.93 -2.97 -6.69
N GLU A 34 -0.91 -3.79 -6.96
CA GLU A 34 -1.11 -5.14 -7.47
C GLU A 34 -1.76 -6.07 -6.45
N ALA A 35 -1.36 -5.98 -5.17
CA ALA A 35 -1.98 -6.75 -4.09
C ALA A 35 -3.48 -6.42 -3.97
N LEU A 36 -3.85 -5.13 -4.05
CA LEU A 36 -5.25 -4.71 -3.97
C LEU A 36 -6.08 -5.21 -5.15
N LYS A 37 -5.52 -5.19 -6.37
CA LYS A 37 -6.19 -5.76 -7.55
C LYS A 37 -6.43 -7.25 -7.37
N ALA A 38 -5.42 -7.99 -6.91
CA ALA A 38 -5.53 -9.43 -6.67
C ALA A 38 -6.57 -9.74 -5.58
N GLU A 39 -6.66 -8.92 -4.53
CA GLU A 39 -7.68 -9.05 -3.49
C GLU A 39 -9.09 -8.79 -4.05
N ALA A 40 -9.27 -7.75 -4.87
CA ALA A 40 -10.55 -7.45 -5.51
C ALA A 40 -10.98 -8.58 -6.48
N ASP A 41 -10.05 -9.09 -7.29
CA ASP A 41 -10.32 -10.22 -8.19
C ASP A 41 -10.71 -11.48 -7.40
N ALA A 42 -10.00 -11.78 -6.30
CA ALA A 42 -10.34 -12.90 -5.42
C ALA A 42 -11.72 -12.73 -4.76
N PHE A 43 -12.06 -11.51 -4.36
CA PHE A 43 -13.38 -11.19 -3.82
C PHE A 43 -14.47 -11.47 -4.85
N VAL A 44 -14.38 -10.92 -6.07
CA VAL A 44 -15.37 -11.19 -7.13
C VAL A 44 -15.46 -12.68 -7.46
N ALA A 45 -14.33 -13.38 -7.54
CA ALA A 45 -14.28 -14.82 -7.80
C ALA A 45 -15.00 -15.65 -6.72
N SER A 46 -15.02 -15.19 -5.47
CA SER A 46 -15.72 -15.88 -4.38
C SER A 46 -17.25 -15.94 -4.58
N PHE A 47 -17.80 -15.11 -5.48
CA PHE A 47 -19.21 -15.06 -5.84
C PHE A 47 -19.51 -15.62 -7.23
N ALA A 48 -18.57 -16.34 -7.86
CA ALA A 48 -18.69 -16.79 -9.25
C ALA A 48 -19.92 -17.69 -9.54
N GLU A 49 -20.44 -18.36 -8.50
CA GLU A 49 -21.64 -19.21 -8.61
C GLU A 49 -22.95 -18.43 -8.40
N GLU A 50 -22.88 -17.18 -7.93
CA GLU A 50 -24.05 -16.35 -7.70
C GLU A 50 -24.47 -15.62 -8.99
N GLN A 51 -25.66 -15.97 -9.48
CA GLN A 51 -26.25 -15.36 -10.67
C GLN A 51 -27.61 -14.74 -10.36
N LEU A 52 -27.95 -13.70 -11.11
CA LEU A 52 -29.29 -13.13 -11.16
C LEU A 52 -30.25 -14.08 -11.88
N GLU A 53 -31.55 -13.83 -11.78
CA GLU A 53 -32.60 -14.62 -12.45
C GLU A 53 -32.44 -14.64 -13.98
N ASP A 54 -31.75 -13.66 -14.56
CA ASP A 54 -31.45 -13.57 -15.98
C ASP A 54 -30.12 -14.26 -16.38
N GLY A 55 -29.47 -14.96 -15.45
CA GLY A 55 -28.23 -15.71 -15.69
C GLY A 55 -26.95 -14.87 -15.72
N ARG A 56 -27.03 -13.57 -15.40
CA ARG A 56 -25.83 -12.73 -15.28
C ARG A 56 -25.17 -12.90 -13.91
N GLN A 57 -23.85 -12.74 -13.88
CA GLN A 57 -23.07 -12.70 -12.63
C GLN A 57 -23.61 -11.61 -11.71
N ARG A 58 -23.79 -11.95 -10.44
CA ARG A 58 -24.33 -11.02 -9.44
C ARG A 58 -23.32 -9.95 -9.02
N ILE A 59 -22.03 -10.26 -9.08
CA ILE A 59 -20.93 -9.34 -8.77
C ILE A 59 -19.90 -9.36 -9.91
N VAL A 60 -19.43 -8.18 -10.30
CA VAL A 60 -18.40 -7.98 -11.33
C VAL A 60 -17.38 -6.94 -10.86
N ARG A 61 -16.17 -6.97 -11.42
CA ARG A 61 -15.08 -6.03 -11.10
C ARG A 61 -15.29 -4.64 -11.71
#